data_AF-A0A7V6XL01-F1
#
_entry.id   AF-A0A7V6XL01-F1
#
_cell.length_a   1.000
_cell.length_b   1.000
_cell.length_c   1.000
_cell.angle_alpha   90.00
_cell.angle_beta   90.00
_cell.angle_gamma   90.00
#
_symmetry.space_group_name_H-M   'P 1'
#
loop_
_entity.id
_entity.type
_entity.pdbx_description
1 polymer ?
#
loop_
_entity_poly.entity_id
_entity_poly.type
_entity_poly.pdbx_seq_one_letter_code
_entity_poly.pdbx_strand_id
1 'polypeptide(L)'
;NFHSYISGVAGPEIAVMFAEEGVNGAHQDPQYNVLYRNVNMIRSFVDAAVAKTVMAATDMAQIDGAHNANATAREAWKVMPELMVQHAINSIFSLKLGIKKENICLSTVPPTAPPAPCMRLDLPYAVALRELFKDFKMRAQMNTRYMEACTREATVTHVLNLMISRLTSADIQSTITPDEGRNVPWHYNNINAVNTTKQSLVGMDGLRDILEIKRDGELGEQVRELKERAVLFMEEIIEVGGYFKAVEEGFFVDSGYYPERNKDGIARELDGGVGVGTVVQRDEDYMAPVCHHYGYNNLPEELEKDCDLVDGCTLCNPEKIVFIDELDETDNVNVRLEETAEMREKNLIKPEVEWYGDGIVSLNLFLPVEEKTAEFAAIEIGKKMGLEDVEVINKQVMHPAEGTYVEVKGRVTFEIDPEELEIPEEEETLSEDEIRKYATENKIKVVAATVGEDEHSVGMREIIDIKHGGIEGFGFECHYLGTSVPIEKAVDAAIELDARAILISTIITHADIHRINMQRLHNLCIEKGIRDKVVLIGGGTQVTNEIAVDAGLDAGFGRGSKGIQAASFIVKKLEEIEA
;
A
#
# COMPACT_ATOMS: atom_id res chain seq x y z
N ASN A 1 7.62 -9.85 12.16
CA ASN A 1 8.95 -9.21 12.23
C ASN A 1 8.79 -7.75 12.56
N PHE A 2 9.03 -7.39 13.82
CA PHE A 2 9.24 -6.02 14.23
C PHE A 2 10.68 -5.61 13.91
N HIS A 3 10.87 -4.38 13.42
CA HIS A 3 12.14 -3.91 12.87
C HIS A 3 12.37 -2.43 13.18
N SER A 4 13.60 -2.07 13.54
CA SER A 4 14.01 -0.66 13.74
C SER A 4 15.49 -0.44 13.39
N TYR A 5 16.18 0.53 14.02
CA TYR A 5 17.52 0.98 13.64
C TYR A 5 18.48 0.96 14.85
N ILE A 6 19.65 0.34 14.67
CA ILE A 6 20.78 0.32 15.63
C ILE A 6 21.86 1.38 15.24
N SER A 7 21.61 2.16 14.19
CA SER A 7 22.49 3.24 13.74
C SER A 7 22.69 4.33 14.81
N GLY A 8 23.80 5.06 14.72
CA GLY A 8 24.14 6.17 15.62
C GLY A 8 25.27 5.86 16.61
N VAL A 9 25.34 6.68 17.66
CA VAL A 9 26.42 6.65 18.69
C VAL A 9 26.09 5.78 19.90
N ALA A 10 24.89 5.18 19.93
CA ALA A 10 24.42 4.30 21.01
C ALA A 10 24.05 2.92 20.44
N GLY A 11 24.76 2.49 19.39
CA GLY A 11 24.48 1.22 18.70
C GLY A 11 24.53 0.01 19.63
N PRO A 12 25.57 -0.16 20.46
CA PRO A 12 25.63 -1.27 21.43
C PRO A 12 24.44 -1.28 22.40
N GLU A 13 24.07 -0.12 22.94
CA GLU A 13 22.97 0.03 23.89
C GLU A 13 21.62 -0.35 23.27
N ILE A 14 21.33 0.16 22.07
CA ILE A 14 20.10 -0.16 21.34
C ILE A 14 20.09 -1.64 20.94
N ALA A 15 21.23 -2.22 20.54
CA ALA A 15 21.31 -3.64 20.20
C ALA A 15 20.99 -4.55 21.38
N VAL A 16 21.45 -4.20 22.59
CA VAL A 16 21.12 -4.93 23.83
C VAL A 16 19.62 -4.81 24.12
N MET A 17 19.06 -3.60 24.09
CA MET A 17 17.61 -3.42 24.31
C MET A 17 16.78 -4.18 23.27
N PHE A 18 17.18 -4.15 21.99
CA PHE A 18 16.49 -4.91 20.94
C PHE A 18 16.58 -6.43 21.14
N ALA A 19 17.71 -6.92 21.63
CA ALA A 19 17.90 -8.33 21.99
C ALA A 19 17.04 -8.73 23.19
N GLU A 20 16.95 -7.89 24.22
CA GLU A 20 16.13 -8.09 25.41
C GLU A 20 14.63 -8.09 25.09
N GLU A 21 14.19 -7.17 24.23
CA GLU A 21 12.77 -6.95 23.89
C GLU A 21 12.29 -7.77 22.67
N GLY A 22 13.11 -8.69 22.16
CA GLY A 22 12.71 -9.62 21.11
C GLY A 22 12.48 -9.00 19.72
N VAL A 23 13.18 -7.91 19.39
CA VAL A 23 13.15 -7.28 18.06
C VAL A 23 13.73 -8.25 17.03
N ASN A 24 13.04 -8.46 15.90
CA ASN A 24 13.38 -9.55 14.97
C ASN A 24 14.40 -9.15 13.89
N GLY A 25 14.56 -7.85 13.64
CA GLY A 25 15.51 -7.33 12.67
C GLY A 25 15.86 -5.87 12.92
N ALA A 26 17.01 -5.43 12.42
CA ALA A 26 17.43 -4.05 12.55
C ALA A 26 18.31 -3.58 11.40
N HIS A 27 18.28 -2.28 11.13
CA HIS A 27 19.31 -1.64 10.32
C HIS A 27 20.59 -1.47 11.13
N GLN A 28 21.72 -1.93 10.59
CA GLN A 28 23.03 -1.67 11.18
C GLN A 28 24.11 -1.67 10.09
N ASP A 29 24.72 -0.50 9.89
CA ASP A 29 25.84 -0.31 8.97
C ASP A 29 26.77 0.78 9.53
N PRO A 30 28.04 0.46 9.88
CA PRO A 30 28.97 1.47 10.38
C PRO A 30 29.27 2.56 9.35
N GLN A 31 29.11 2.28 8.05
CA GLN A 31 29.34 3.25 6.99
C GLN A 31 28.25 4.32 6.98
N TYR A 32 27.01 3.98 7.35
CA TYR A 32 25.91 4.94 7.46
C TYR A 32 26.24 6.06 8.44
N ASN A 33 26.73 5.66 9.62
CA ASN A 33 27.10 6.58 10.70
C ASN A 33 28.18 7.58 10.24
N VAL A 34 29.17 7.10 9.49
CA VAL A 34 30.30 7.92 9.02
C VAL A 34 29.86 8.85 7.89
N LEU A 35 29.33 8.27 6.80
CA LEU A 35 29.07 9.00 5.56
C LEU A 35 27.92 10.01 5.71
N TYR A 36 26.82 9.62 6.35
CA TYR A 36 25.59 10.41 6.36
C TYR A 36 25.27 11.07 7.70
N ARG A 37 25.93 10.67 8.80
CA ARG A 37 25.74 11.25 10.13
C ARG A 37 26.98 11.87 10.76
N ASN A 38 28.12 11.85 10.06
CA ASN A 38 29.38 12.44 10.53
C ASN A 38 29.81 11.93 11.92
N VAL A 39 29.51 10.67 12.24
CA VAL A 39 30.06 9.98 13.42
C VAL A 39 31.52 9.62 13.13
N ASN A 40 32.39 9.74 14.12
CA ASN A 40 33.80 9.38 13.99
C ASN A 40 33.95 7.93 13.47
N MET A 41 34.81 7.74 12.48
CA MET A 41 34.92 6.46 11.78
C MET A 41 35.55 5.34 12.62
N ILE A 42 36.45 5.67 13.55
CA ILE A 42 37.02 4.65 14.44
C ILE A 42 35.93 4.21 15.43
N ARG A 43 35.26 5.18 16.06
CA ARG A 43 34.16 4.93 16.99
C ARG A 43 33.07 4.08 16.35
N SER A 44 32.62 4.45 15.16
CA SER A 44 31.54 3.76 14.45
C SER A 44 31.82 2.27 14.23
N PHE A 45 33.02 1.92 13.77
CA PHE A 45 33.37 0.52 13.50
C PHE A 45 33.61 -0.28 14.79
N VAL A 46 34.13 0.34 15.85
CA VAL A 46 34.29 -0.30 17.17
C VAL A 46 32.91 -0.65 17.76
N ASP A 47 31.99 0.31 17.77
CA ASP A 47 30.62 0.11 18.27
C ASP A 47 29.85 -0.92 17.44
N ALA A 48 29.97 -0.85 16.11
CA ALA A 48 29.31 -1.79 15.22
C ALA A 48 29.76 -3.23 15.46
N ALA A 49 31.01 -3.45 15.89
CA ALA A 49 31.49 -4.78 16.21
C ALA A 49 30.74 -5.38 17.41
N VAL A 50 30.53 -4.59 18.46
CA VAL A 50 29.73 -5.01 19.64
C VAL A 50 28.27 -5.22 19.25
N ALA A 51 27.65 -4.22 18.60
CA ALA A 51 26.25 -4.28 18.22
C ALA A 51 25.92 -5.50 17.35
N LYS A 52 26.75 -5.79 16.33
CA LYS A 52 26.55 -6.94 15.45
C LYS A 52 26.79 -8.28 16.13
N THR A 53 27.69 -8.37 17.12
CA THR A 53 27.85 -9.59 17.93
C THR A 53 26.60 -9.87 18.77
N VAL A 54 25.98 -8.84 19.34
CA VAL A 54 24.69 -8.99 20.03
C VAL A 54 23.58 -9.42 19.05
N MET A 55 23.47 -8.76 17.89
CA MET A 55 22.50 -9.14 16.84
C MET A 55 22.68 -10.59 16.36
N ALA A 56 23.93 -11.04 16.22
CA ALA A 56 24.24 -12.42 15.81
C ALA A 56 23.75 -13.44 16.84
N ALA A 57 23.89 -13.12 18.13
CA ALA A 57 23.49 -13.98 19.23
C ALA A 57 21.98 -14.19 19.34
N THR A 58 21.19 -13.19 18.92
CA THR A 58 19.72 -13.23 18.95
C THR A 58 19.08 -13.50 17.58
N ASP A 59 19.88 -13.92 16.59
CA ASP A 59 19.42 -14.33 15.26
C ASP A 59 18.64 -13.23 14.50
N MET A 60 18.97 -11.96 14.74
CA MET A 60 18.31 -10.83 14.09
C MET A 60 18.68 -10.72 12.61
N ALA A 61 17.68 -10.41 11.77
CA ALA A 61 17.94 -10.01 10.39
C ALA A 61 18.56 -8.60 10.35
N GLN A 62 19.74 -8.47 9.77
CA GLN A 62 20.42 -7.20 9.54
C GLN A 62 20.08 -6.64 8.16
N ILE A 63 19.66 -5.39 8.10
CA ILE A 63 19.60 -4.61 6.85
C ILE A 63 20.73 -3.57 6.82
N ASP A 64 21.42 -3.43 5.69
CA ASP A 64 22.50 -2.44 5.52
C ASP A 64 22.02 -1.05 5.10
N GLY A 65 22.97 -0.10 5.03
CA GLY A 65 22.69 1.33 4.80
C GLY A 65 22.81 1.78 3.34
N ALA A 66 23.03 0.88 2.37
CA ALA A 66 23.45 1.28 1.01
C ALA A 66 22.41 2.14 0.26
N HIS A 67 21.12 1.99 0.56
CA HIS A 67 20.04 2.82 0.00
C HIS A 67 20.23 4.33 0.20
N ASN A 68 21.02 4.75 1.20
CA ASN A 68 21.36 6.16 1.41
C ASN A 68 22.21 6.71 0.25
N ALA A 69 23.07 5.90 -0.37
CA ALA A 69 23.85 6.32 -1.53
C ALA A 69 22.97 6.62 -2.75
N ASN A 70 21.86 5.88 -2.94
CA ASN A 70 20.85 6.25 -3.93
C ASN A 70 20.28 7.65 -3.64
N ALA A 71 19.91 7.94 -2.38
CA ALA A 71 19.32 9.21 -1.98
C ALA A 71 20.30 10.40 -2.11
N THR A 72 21.59 10.19 -1.87
CA THR A 72 22.61 11.25 -1.92
C THR A 72 23.32 11.41 -3.26
N ALA A 73 23.27 10.42 -4.15
CA ALA A 73 23.81 10.55 -5.50
C ALA A 73 23.24 11.80 -6.19
N ARG A 74 23.92 12.36 -7.20
CA ARG A 74 23.28 13.35 -8.08
C ARG A 74 22.46 12.66 -9.17
N GLU A 75 23.05 11.63 -9.74
CA GLU A 75 22.52 10.81 -10.82
C GLU A 75 22.60 9.35 -10.37
N ALA A 76 21.52 8.78 -9.83
CA ALA A 76 21.59 7.49 -9.13
C ALA A 76 21.99 6.32 -10.04
N TRP A 77 21.87 6.43 -11.36
CA TRP A 77 22.38 5.39 -12.27
C TRP A 77 23.92 5.31 -12.30
N LYS A 78 24.64 6.31 -11.80
CA LYS A 78 26.12 6.31 -11.72
C LYS A 78 26.66 5.71 -10.42
N VAL A 79 25.83 5.59 -9.38
CA VAL A 79 26.28 5.22 -8.02
C VAL A 79 26.44 3.70 -7.82
N MET A 80 26.13 2.89 -8.83
CA MET A 80 26.11 1.42 -8.74
C MET A 80 27.45 0.79 -8.28
N PRO A 81 28.64 1.24 -8.74
CA PRO A 81 29.90 0.68 -8.23
C PRO A 81 30.09 0.96 -6.73
N GLU A 82 29.75 2.16 -6.26
CA GLU A 82 29.80 2.52 -4.84
C GLU A 82 28.82 1.69 -4.01
N LEU A 83 27.59 1.48 -4.50
CA LEU A 83 26.61 0.61 -3.84
C LEU A 83 27.17 -0.80 -3.63
N MET A 84 27.79 -1.38 -4.66
CA MET A 84 28.39 -2.72 -4.56
C MET A 84 29.52 -2.77 -3.53
N VAL A 85 30.32 -1.71 -3.42
CA VAL A 85 31.39 -1.58 -2.41
C VAL A 85 30.83 -1.44 -1.00
N GLN A 86 29.84 -0.55 -0.79
CA GLN A 86 29.20 -0.39 0.53
C GLN A 86 28.53 -1.69 0.99
N HIS A 87 27.82 -2.38 0.10
CA HIS A 87 27.27 -3.72 0.37
C HIS A 87 28.38 -4.71 0.74
N ALA A 88 29.50 -4.74 0.00
CA ALA A 88 30.59 -5.67 0.24
C ALA A 88 31.23 -5.48 1.62
N ILE A 89 31.57 -4.25 1.96
CA ILE A 89 32.26 -3.91 3.22
C ILE A 89 31.39 -4.30 4.41
N ASN A 90 30.12 -3.88 4.46
CA ASN A 90 29.25 -4.22 5.58
C ASN A 90 28.96 -5.73 5.65
N SER A 91 28.72 -6.38 4.50
CA SER A 91 28.41 -7.82 4.47
C SER A 91 29.55 -8.67 5.00
N ILE A 92 30.79 -8.44 4.54
CA ILE A 92 31.94 -9.23 5.00
C ILE A 92 32.31 -8.91 6.44
N PHE A 93 32.17 -7.64 6.86
CA PHE A 93 32.39 -7.23 8.24
C PHE A 93 31.39 -7.94 9.18
N SER A 94 30.11 -7.94 8.82
CA SER A 94 29.04 -8.61 9.58
C SER A 94 29.25 -10.12 9.66
N LEU A 95 29.64 -10.75 8.55
CA LEU A 95 29.94 -12.18 8.51
C LEU A 95 31.11 -12.55 9.44
N LYS A 96 32.17 -11.72 9.46
CA LYS A 96 33.32 -11.93 10.36
C LYS A 96 32.98 -11.75 11.83
N LEU A 97 31.89 -11.04 12.16
CA LEU A 97 31.39 -10.82 13.51
C LEU A 97 30.38 -11.87 13.97
N GLY A 98 30.10 -12.87 13.12
CA GLY A 98 29.27 -14.02 13.47
C GLY A 98 27.83 -13.96 12.97
N ILE A 99 27.40 -12.88 12.31
CA ILE A 99 26.07 -12.85 11.69
C ILE A 99 26.04 -13.85 10.52
N LYS A 100 25.06 -14.75 10.52
CA LYS A 100 24.88 -15.75 9.46
C LYS A 100 24.56 -15.06 8.14
N LYS A 101 25.04 -15.62 7.02
CA LYS A 101 24.74 -15.08 5.68
C LYS A 101 23.24 -14.94 5.39
N GLU A 102 22.44 -15.87 5.92
CA GLU A 102 20.97 -15.87 5.81
C GLU A 102 20.27 -14.74 6.56
N ASN A 103 20.99 -14.04 7.46
CA ASN A 103 20.51 -12.88 8.21
C ASN A 103 21.17 -11.57 7.75
N ILE A 104 22.08 -11.60 6.76
CA ILE A 104 22.69 -10.38 6.22
C ILE A 104 21.92 -10.01 4.95
N CYS A 105 21.13 -8.94 5.03
CA CYS A 105 20.25 -8.46 3.97
C CYS A 105 20.80 -7.18 3.32
N LEU A 106 21.06 -7.24 2.02
CA LEU A 106 21.48 -6.09 1.22
C LEU A 106 20.26 -5.21 0.90
N SER A 107 20.28 -3.95 1.32
CA SER A 107 19.21 -3.00 1.03
C SER A 107 19.37 -2.40 -0.36
N THR A 108 18.84 -3.09 -1.37
CA THR A 108 19.01 -2.72 -2.77
C THR A 108 17.75 -2.04 -3.34
N VAL A 109 17.92 -0.81 -3.85
CA VAL A 109 16.87 -0.02 -4.53
C VAL A 109 17.22 0.06 -6.02
N PRO A 110 16.29 -0.26 -6.94
CA PRO A 110 16.46 0.04 -8.37
C PRO A 110 16.77 1.54 -8.57
N PRO A 111 17.94 1.89 -9.15
CA PRO A 111 18.42 3.27 -9.06
C PRO A 111 17.59 4.32 -9.80
N THR A 112 16.75 3.94 -10.77
CA THR A 112 16.05 4.90 -11.63
C THR A 112 14.54 4.70 -11.67
N ALA A 113 13.83 5.66 -12.25
CA ALA A 113 12.39 5.62 -12.50
C ALA A 113 12.11 6.23 -13.89
N PRO A 114 10.96 5.93 -14.53
CA PRO A 114 10.51 6.67 -15.71
C PRO A 114 10.52 8.19 -15.45
N PRO A 115 10.83 9.04 -16.46
CA PRO A 115 10.95 8.74 -17.88
C PRO A 115 12.28 8.12 -18.31
N ALA A 116 13.21 7.83 -17.39
CA ALA A 116 14.41 7.06 -17.73
C ALA A 116 14.02 5.64 -18.20
N PRO A 117 14.83 4.99 -19.05
CA PRO A 117 14.62 3.60 -19.45
C PRO A 117 14.98 2.64 -18.29
N CYS A 118 14.28 2.76 -17.16
CA CYS A 118 14.67 2.22 -15.86
C CYS A 118 14.90 0.72 -15.86
N MET A 119 14.03 -0.06 -16.51
CA MET A 119 14.22 -1.51 -16.62
C MET A 119 15.53 -1.89 -17.32
N ARG A 120 15.98 -1.11 -18.32
CA ARG A 120 17.21 -1.36 -19.06
C ARG A 120 18.45 -0.92 -18.26
N LEU A 121 18.35 0.12 -17.44
CA LEU A 121 19.44 0.61 -16.58
C LEU A 121 19.61 -0.22 -15.31
N ASP A 122 18.50 -0.61 -14.68
CA ASP A 122 18.50 -1.16 -13.33
C ASP A 122 18.60 -2.69 -13.31
N LEU A 123 18.11 -3.38 -14.35
CA LEU A 123 18.16 -4.84 -14.43
C LEU A 123 19.61 -5.40 -14.47
N PRO A 124 20.56 -4.83 -15.24
CA PRO A 124 21.96 -5.26 -15.19
C PRO A 124 22.54 -5.15 -13.77
N TYR A 125 22.28 -4.05 -13.06
CA TYR A 125 22.72 -3.89 -11.68
C TYR A 125 22.10 -4.93 -10.76
N ALA A 126 20.78 -5.13 -10.83
CA ALA A 126 20.06 -6.10 -10.02
C ALA A 126 20.61 -7.53 -10.20
N VAL A 127 20.94 -7.92 -11.44
CA VAL A 127 21.55 -9.21 -11.75
C VAL A 127 22.99 -9.27 -11.26
N ALA A 128 23.81 -8.26 -11.53
CA ALA A 128 25.21 -8.21 -11.12
C ALA A 128 25.38 -8.35 -9.61
N LEU A 129 24.54 -7.63 -8.85
CA LEU A 129 24.55 -7.65 -7.40
C LEU A 129 24.21 -9.05 -6.86
N ARG A 130 23.14 -9.68 -7.37
CA ARG A 130 22.73 -11.02 -6.93
C ARG A 130 23.74 -12.10 -7.27
N GLU A 131 24.46 -11.97 -8.37
CA GLU A 131 25.54 -12.91 -8.69
C GLU A 131 26.76 -12.74 -7.80
N LEU A 132 27.12 -11.51 -7.46
CA LEU A 132 28.26 -11.24 -6.58
C LEU A 132 27.97 -11.67 -5.14
N PHE A 133 26.71 -11.53 -4.71
CA PHE A 133 26.25 -11.77 -3.34
C PHE A 133 25.30 -12.98 -3.22
N LYS A 134 25.51 -14.02 -4.04
CA LYS A 134 24.61 -15.17 -4.20
C LYS A 134 24.16 -15.88 -2.91
N ASP A 135 24.96 -15.83 -1.85
CA ASP A 135 24.69 -16.52 -0.58
C ASP A 135 24.04 -15.59 0.47
N PHE A 136 23.89 -14.30 0.16
CA PHE A 136 23.32 -13.29 1.05
C PHE A 136 21.87 -12.99 0.68
N LYS A 137 21.12 -12.37 1.59
CA LYS A 137 19.72 -12.03 1.37
C LYS A 137 19.57 -10.71 0.62
N MET A 138 18.58 -10.66 -0.26
CA MET A 138 18.20 -9.46 -0.99
C MET A 138 16.99 -8.82 -0.34
N ARG A 139 17.19 -7.67 0.33
CA ARG A 139 16.09 -6.78 0.71
C ARG A 139 15.89 -5.78 -0.41
N ALA A 140 14.93 -6.07 -1.29
CA ALA A 140 14.52 -5.14 -2.32
C ALA A 140 13.67 -4.02 -1.70
N GLN A 141 13.98 -2.78 -2.06
CA GLN A 141 13.21 -1.60 -1.67
C GLN A 141 12.79 -0.80 -2.90
N MET A 142 11.66 -0.10 -2.78
CA MET A 142 11.09 0.71 -3.84
C MET A 142 11.78 2.08 -3.95
N ASN A 143 11.67 2.68 -5.13
CA ASN A 143 12.23 4.01 -5.40
C ASN A 143 11.53 5.08 -4.54
N THR A 144 12.31 6.00 -3.99
CA THR A 144 11.86 7.22 -3.29
C THR A 144 12.50 8.49 -3.88
N ARG A 145 13.68 8.33 -4.52
CA ARG A 145 14.48 9.43 -5.05
C ARG A 145 13.81 10.16 -6.21
N TYR A 146 13.28 9.40 -7.16
CA TYR A 146 12.66 9.92 -8.37
C TYR A 146 11.14 9.70 -8.25
N MET A 147 10.57 10.34 -7.23
CA MET A 147 9.17 10.32 -6.88
C MET A 147 8.71 11.76 -6.64
N GLU A 148 7.47 12.03 -6.99
CA GLU A 148 6.79 13.31 -6.78
C GLU A 148 5.49 13.08 -6.01
N ALA A 149 4.65 14.12 -5.90
CA ALA A 149 3.38 14.07 -5.19
C ALA A 149 2.30 13.16 -5.85
N CYS A 150 2.50 12.69 -7.09
CA CYS A 150 1.49 11.88 -7.78
C CYS A 150 1.53 10.41 -7.32
N THR A 151 0.56 10.01 -6.49
CA THR A 151 0.44 8.62 -6.00
C THR A 151 0.33 7.59 -7.12
N ARG A 152 -0.35 7.92 -8.23
CA ARG A 152 -0.44 7.06 -9.42
C ARG A 152 0.94 6.80 -10.05
N GLU A 153 1.77 7.84 -10.16
CA GLU A 153 3.12 7.71 -10.70
C GLU A 153 4.00 6.85 -9.79
N ALA A 154 3.97 7.12 -8.48
CA ALA A 154 4.68 6.32 -7.49
C ALA A 154 4.31 4.84 -7.59
N THR A 155 3.00 4.52 -7.57
CA THR A 155 2.51 3.14 -7.71
C THR A 155 2.98 2.47 -9.00
N VAL A 156 2.94 3.17 -10.15
CA VAL A 156 3.38 2.59 -11.43
C VAL A 156 4.88 2.29 -11.40
N THR A 157 5.71 3.20 -10.88
CA THR A 157 7.14 2.97 -10.70
C THR A 157 7.42 1.81 -9.75
N HIS A 158 6.66 1.69 -8.66
CA HIS A 158 6.77 0.59 -7.71
C HIS A 158 6.46 -0.77 -8.35
N VAL A 159 5.49 -0.86 -9.27
CA VAL A 159 5.25 -2.08 -10.05
C VAL A 159 6.47 -2.45 -10.90
N LEU A 160 7.16 -1.47 -11.49
CA LEU A 160 8.41 -1.73 -12.23
C LEU A 160 9.53 -2.20 -11.29
N ASN A 161 9.63 -1.64 -10.07
CA ASN A 161 10.57 -2.15 -9.06
C ASN A 161 10.26 -3.61 -8.68
N LEU A 162 8.99 -3.97 -8.54
CA LEU A 162 8.56 -5.34 -8.27
C LEU A 162 8.85 -6.29 -9.45
N MET A 163 8.77 -5.79 -10.69
CA MET A 163 9.18 -6.55 -11.87
C MET A 163 10.68 -6.86 -11.85
N ILE A 164 11.54 -5.91 -11.43
CA ILE A 164 12.98 -6.18 -11.22
C ILE A 164 13.18 -7.30 -10.18
N SER A 165 12.49 -7.23 -9.04
CA SER A 165 12.52 -8.28 -8.01
C SER A 165 12.07 -9.64 -8.57
N ARG A 166 10.99 -9.66 -9.34
CA ARG A 166 10.43 -10.89 -9.92
C ARG A 166 11.34 -11.51 -10.98
N LEU A 167 11.99 -10.70 -11.83
CA LEU A 167 12.94 -11.18 -12.84
C LEU A 167 14.27 -11.66 -12.22
N THR A 168 14.55 -11.29 -10.98
CA THR A 168 15.81 -11.62 -10.29
C THR A 168 15.56 -12.39 -8.98
N SER A 169 15.51 -11.74 -7.82
CA SER A 169 15.06 -12.31 -6.55
C SER A 169 14.81 -11.22 -5.50
N ALA A 170 13.94 -11.47 -4.53
CA ALA A 170 13.84 -10.68 -3.30
C ALA A 170 13.47 -11.61 -2.16
N ASP A 171 14.30 -11.66 -1.12
CA ASP A 171 13.98 -12.40 0.12
C ASP A 171 13.07 -11.57 1.02
N ILE A 172 13.29 -10.25 1.04
CA ILE A 172 12.41 -9.26 1.66
C ILE A 172 12.07 -8.24 0.59
N GLN A 173 10.76 -8.06 0.32
CA GLN A 173 10.29 -6.96 -0.51
C GLN A 173 9.69 -5.90 0.41
N SER A 174 10.42 -4.82 0.63
CA SER A 174 9.87 -3.65 1.30
C SER A 174 9.03 -2.81 0.35
N THR A 175 8.16 -2.02 0.95
CA THR A 175 7.25 -1.13 0.24
C THR A 175 7.51 0.30 0.65
N ILE A 176 7.13 1.22 -0.23
CA ILE A 176 7.06 2.66 0.03
C ILE A 176 5.61 3.07 -0.17
N THR A 177 5.10 3.92 0.70
CA THR A 177 3.74 4.43 0.53
C THR A 177 3.71 5.37 -0.68
N PRO A 178 2.70 5.28 -1.55
CA PRO A 178 2.67 6.07 -2.78
C PRO A 178 2.54 7.59 -2.51
N ASP A 179 2.29 8.00 -1.28
CA ASP A 179 2.19 9.39 -0.83
C ASP A 179 3.46 9.92 -0.13
N GLU A 180 4.56 9.16 -0.08
CA GLU A 180 5.81 9.56 0.59
C GLU A 180 6.39 10.88 0.03
N GLY A 181 6.30 11.10 -1.28
CA GLY A 181 6.70 12.35 -1.93
C GLY A 181 5.71 13.51 -1.74
N ARG A 182 4.63 13.30 -0.98
CA ARG A 182 3.49 14.23 -0.87
C ARG A 182 3.22 14.66 0.57
N ASN A 183 3.19 13.71 1.51
CA ASN A 183 2.85 13.92 2.92
C ASN A 183 3.51 12.85 3.80
N VAL A 184 3.47 13.03 5.12
CA VAL A 184 3.79 11.93 6.05
C VAL A 184 2.84 10.77 5.74
N PRO A 185 3.32 9.51 5.65
CA PRO A 185 2.53 8.38 5.19
C PRO A 185 1.21 8.19 5.95
N TRP A 186 0.11 8.16 5.21
CA TRP A 186 -1.23 7.97 5.77
C TRP A 186 -1.64 6.49 5.81
N HIS A 187 -2.51 6.13 6.76
CA HIS A 187 -2.95 4.75 7.03
C HIS A 187 -3.28 3.95 5.77
N TYR A 188 -4.19 4.48 4.93
CA TYR A 188 -4.65 3.78 3.75
C TYR A 188 -3.58 3.70 2.65
N ASN A 189 -2.56 4.56 2.66
CA ASN A 189 -1.45 4.49 1.71
C ASN A 189 -0.40 3.43 2.09
N ASN A 190 -0.23 3.15 3.39
CA ASN A 190 0.45 1.93 3.82
C ASN A 190 -0.27 0.68 3.28
N ILE A 191 -1.60 0.64 3.38
CA ILE A 191 -2.40 -0.47 2.85
C ILE A 191 -2.33 -0.54 1.32
N ASN A 192 -2.35 0.59 0.62
CA ASN A 192 -2.19 0.63 -0.84
C ASN A 192 -0.84 0.05 -1.27
N ALA A 193 0.25 0.41 -0.57
CA ALA A 193 1.58 -0.12 -0.87
C ALA A 193 1.65 -1.66 -0.71
N VAL A 194 1.01 -2.20 0.35
CA VAL A 194 0.88 -3.64 0.58
C VAL A 194 0.02 -4.29 -0.51
N ASN A 195 -1.12 -3.70 -0.85
CA ASN A 195 -2.03 -4.21 -1.87
C ASN A 195 -1.38 -4.22 -3.26
N THR A 196 -0.71 -3.16 -3.68
CA THR A 196 0.04 -3.09 -4.94
C THR A 196 1.10 -4.17 -4.99
N THR A 197 1.86 -4.35 -3.90
CA THR A 197 2.92 -5.36 -3.82
C THR A 197 2.35 -6.77 -3.94
N LYS A 198 1.32 -7.09 -3.14
CA LYS A 198 0.63 -8.38 -3.17
C LYS A 198 0.02 -8.65 -4.55
N GLN A 199 -0.75 -7.71 -5.08
CA GLN A 199 -1.44 -7.85 -6.36
C GLN A 199 -0.46 -8.06 -7.51
N SER A 200 0.62 -7.30 -7.54
CA SER A 200 1.63 -7.38 -8.60
C SER A 200 2.41 -8.68 -8.52
N LEU A 201 2.86 -9.07 -7.31
CA LEU A 201 3.60 -10.32 -7.14
C LEU A 201 2.72 -11.54 -7.43
N VAL A 202 1.46 -11.58 -6.98
CA VAL A 202 0.52 -12.67 -7.30
C VAL A 202 0.18 -12.68 -8.79
N GLY A 203 -0.05 -11.53 -9.42
CA GLY A 203 -0.31 -11.44 -10.86
C GLY A 203 0.89 -11.88 -11.72
N MET A 204 2.10 -11.84 -11.16
CA MET A 204 3.33 -12.34 -11.79
C MET A 204 3.76 -13.73 -11.25
N ASP A 205 2.85 -14.50 -10.65
CA ASP A 205 3.14 -15.86 -10.24
C ASP A 205 3.53 -16.74 -11.44
N GLY A 206 4.54 -17.59 -11.28
CA GLY A 206 5.08 -18.44 -12.37
C GLY A 206 5.76 -17.70 -13.54
N LEU A 207 5.94 -16.37 -13.47
CA LEU A 207 6.43 -15.58 -14.62
C LEU A 207 7.80 -16.05 -15.16
N ARG A 208 8.68 -16.55 -14.28
CA ARG A 208 10.02 -17.04 -14.65
C ARG A 208 10.01 -18.42 -15.31
N ASP A 209 8.89 -19.13 -15.28
CA ASP A 209 8.73 -20.42 -15.97
C ASP A 209 8.42 -20.21 -17.47
N ILE A 210 7.99 -19.00 -17.84
CA ILE A 210 7.60 -18.64 -19.22
C ILE A 210 8.45 -17.51 -19.83
N LEU A 211 9.22 -16.78 -19.01
CA LEU A 211 10.11 -15.72 -19.45
C LEU A 211 11.52 -15.89 -18.88
N GLU A 212 12.52 -15.72 -19.73
CA GLU A 212 13.93 -15.69 -19.36
C GLU A 212 14.56 -14.34 -19.71
N ILE A 213 15.45 -13.86 -18.84
CA ILE A 213 16.29 -12.70 -19.14
C ILE A 213 17.43 -13.12 -20.09
N LYS A 214 17.65 -12.35 -21.14
CA LYS A 214 18.71 -12.63 -22.13
C LYS A 214 20.08 -12.30 -21.54
N ARG A 215 20.76 -13.31 -20.98
CA ARG A 215 22.10 -13.15 -20.37
C ARG A 215 23.19 -12.87 -21.40
N ASP A 216 23.06 -13.39 -22.62
CA ASP A 216 23.95 -13.09 -23.72
C ASP A 216 23.66 -11.70 -24.32
N GLY A 217 24.72 -11.00 -24.72
CA GLY A 217 24.66 -9.65 -25.29
C GLY A 217 24.69 -8.55 -24.21
N GLU A 218 23.99 -7.44 -24.48
CA GLU A 218 24.11 -6.20 -23.71
C GLU A 218 23.96 -6.37 -22.19
N LEU A 219 22.98 -7.17 -21.72
CA LEU A 219 22.78 -7.40 -20.30
C LEU A 219 24.01 -8.06 -19.66
N GLY A 220 24.59 -9.06 -20.31
CA GLY A 220 25.78 -9.77 -19.82
C GLY A 220 27.02 -8.87 -19.80
N GLU A 221 27.21 -8.07 -20.84
CA GLU A 221 28.30 -7.10 -20.95
C GLU A 221 28.23 -6.04 -19.84
N GLN A 222 27.05 -5.45 -19.61
CA GLN A 222 26.84 -4.46 -18.55
C GLN A 222 26.98 -5.08 -17.15
N VAL A 223 26.48 -6.30 -16.93
CA VAL A 223 26.68 -7.03 -15.68
C VAL A 223 28.16 -7.24 -15.39
N ARG A 224 28.96 -7.57 -16.41
CA ARG A 224 30.40 -7.75 -16.28
C ARG A 224 31.09 -6.43 -15.95
N GLU A 225 30.79 -5.38 -16.71
CA GLU A 225 31.38 -4.05 -16.53
C GLU A 225 31.13 -3.49 -15.12
N LEU A 226 29.90 -3.61 -14.60
CA LEU A 226 29.56 -3.16 -13.24
C LEU A 226 30.41 -3.86 -12.17
N LYS A 227 30.65 -5.16 -12.32
CA LYS A 227 31.51 -5.92 -11.41
C LYS A 227 32.97 -5.47 -11.51
N GLU A 228 33.47 -5.22 -12.72
CA GLU A 228 34.84 -4.71 -12.92
C GLU A 228 35.02 -3.34 -12.26
N ARG A 229 34.06 -2.43 -12.42
CA ARG A 229 34.08 -1.12 -11.74
C ARG A 229 34.11 -1.25 -10.22
N ALA A 230 33.31 -2.14 -9.65
CA ALA A 230 33.32 -2.37 -8.20
C ALA A 230 34.63 -3.00 -7.69
N VAL A 231 35.25 -3.89 -8.48
CA VAL A 231 36.57 -4.46 -8.16
C VAL A 231 37.64 -3.37 -8.20
N LEU A 232 37.68 -2.55 -9.24
CA LEU A 232 38.60 -1.41 -9.35
C LEU A 232 38.46 -0.45 -8.17
N PHE A 233 37.23 -0.20 -7.70
CA PHE A 233 36.98 0.63 -6.52
C PHE A 233 37.64 0.04 -5.28
N MET A 234 37.44 -1.26 -5.02
CA MET A 234 38.10 -1.93 -3.90
C MET A 234 39.63 -1.96 -4.03
N GLU A 235 40.17 -2.10 -5.24
CA GLU A 235 41.61 -2.03 -5.50
C GLU A 235 42.18 -0.65 -5.15
N GLU A 236 41.50 0.43 -5.55
CA GLU A 236 41.93 1.80 -5.23
C GLU A 236 41.83 2.09 -3.73
N ILE A 237 40.78 1.58 -3.04
CA ILE A 237 40.68 1.68 -1.57
C ILE A 237 41.90 1.04 -0.89
N ILE A 238 42.37 -0.10 -1.39
CA ILE A 238 43.57 -0.76 -0.86
C ILE A 238 44.83 0.06 -1.20
N GLU A 239 44.94 0.56 -2.42
CA GLU A 239 46.07 1.35 -2.91
C GLU A 239 46.32 2.61 -2.06
N VAL A 240 45.26 3.35 -1.70
CA VAL A 240 45.38 4.55 -0.87
C VAL A 240 45.64 4.27 0.61
N GLY A 241 45.62 3.01 1.04
CA GLY A 241 45.92 2.62 2.42
C GLY A 241 44.71 2.21 3.27
N GLY A 242 43.58 1.88 2.63
CA GLY A 242 42.41 1.28 3.27
C GLY A 242 41.23 2.22 3.45
N TYR A 243 40.16 1.68 4.05
CA TYR A 243 38.84 2.33 4.12
C TYR A 243 38.88 3.75 4.71
N PHE A 244 39.53 3.94 5.86
CA PHE A 244 39.59 5.27 6.50
C PHE A 244 40.27 6.30 5.60
N LYS A 245 41.35 5.92 4.91
CA LYS A 245 42.02 6.86 4.02
C LYS A 245 41.19 7.18 2.79
N ALA A 246 40.51 6.19 2.22
CA ALA A 246 39.57 6.41 1.12
C ALA A 246 38.41 7.35 1.52
N VAL A 247 37.89 7.24 2.74
CA VAL A 247 36.88 8.16 3.27
C VAL A 247 37.44 9.57 3.46
N GLU A 248 38.65 9.73 4.00
CA GLU A 248 39.30 11.05 4.12
C GLU A 248 39.53 11.72 2.76
N GLU A 249 39.84 10.92 1.73
CA GLU A 249 40.07 11.40 0.36
C GLU A 249 38.76 11.63 -0.43
N GLY A 250 37.59 11.42 0.20
CA GLY A 250 36.29 11.71 -0.41
C GLY A 250 35.91 10.74 -1.52
N PHE A 251 36.27 9.45 -1.39
CA PHE A 251 35.93 8.44 -2.40
C PHE A 251 34.44 8.14 -2.49
N PHE A 252 33.73 8.27 -1.37
CA PHE A 252 32.32 7.92 -1.25
C PHE A 252 31.45 9.17 -1.43
N VAL A 253 30.22 8.96 -1.91
CA VAL A 253 29.23 10.02 -2.18
C VAL A 253 29.70 10.99 -3.29
N ASP A 254 30.62 10.56 -4.15
CA ASP A 254 31.05 11.33 -5.32
C ASP A 254 30.01 11.18 -6.45
N SER A 255 29.82 12.23 -7.24
CA SER A 255 28.82 12.22 -8.32
C SER A 255 29.29 11.57 -9.63
N GLY A 256 30.57 11.22 -9.74
CA GLY A 256 31.17 10.58 -10.91
C GLY A 256 30.73 9.13 -11.10
N TYR A 257 30.77 8.65 -12.34
CA TYR A 257 30.56 7.23 -12.62
C TYR A 257 31.89 6.46 -12.48
N TYR A 258 32.18 5.99 -11.28
CA TYR A 258 33.45 5.35 -10.91
C TYR A 258 33.96 4.40 -12.01
N PRO A 259 35.21 4.55 -12.50
CA PRO A 259 36.34 5.26 -11.87
C PRO A 259 36.41 6.78 -12.14
N GLU A 260 35.43 7.36 -12.83
CA GLU A 260 35.30 8.81 -12.86
C GLU A 260 35.07 9.33 -11.43
N ARG A 261 35.81 10.38 -11.03
CA ARG A 261 35.65 11.10 -9.76
C ARG A 261 35.54 12.59 -10.03
N ASN A 262 34.43 13.20 -9.64
CA ASN A 262 34.18 14.63 -9.79
C ASN A 262 34.78 15.48 -8.66
N LYS A 263 35.27 14.81 -7.60
CA LYS A 263 35.87 15.41 -6.40
C LYS A 263 34.86 16.23 -5.60
N ASP A 264 33.60 15.79 -5.62
CA ASP A 264 32.50 16.32 -4.83
C ASP A 264 31.99 15.32 -3.78
N GLY A 265 32.72 14.20 -3.59
CA GLY A 265 32.47 13.24 -2.53
C GLY A 265 32.62 13.80 -1.11
N ILE A 266 32.03 13.10 -0.15
CA ILE A 266 32.07 13.49 1.26
C ILE A 266 33.35 12.96 1.90
N ALA A 267 34.25 13.89 2.25
CA ALA A 267 35.40 13.60 3.07
C ALA A 267 35.04 13.65 4.57
N ARG A 268 35.43 12.62 5.33
CA ARG A 268 35.36 12.62 6.80
C ARG A 268 36.76 12.45 7.36
N GLU A 269 37.14 13.28 8.33
CA GLU A 269 38.46 13.24 8.96
C GLU A 269 38.56 12.09 9.97
N LEU A 270 39.71 11.39 10.03
CA LEU A 270 39.94 10.30 10.97
C LEU A 270 39.84 10.76 12.43
N ASP A 271 40.33 11.96 12.72
CA ASP A 271 40.30 12.67 14.00
C ASP A 271 39.20 13.73 14.07
N GLY A 272 38.12 13.53 13.31
CA GLY A 272 36.92 14.38 13.32
C GLY A 272 35.63 13.63 13.61
N GLY A 273 34.51 14.36 13.58
CA GLY A 273 33.15 13.81 13.72
C GLY A 273 32.68 13.63 15.17
N VAL A 274 31.41 13.26 15.31
CA VAL A 274 30.75 13.04 16.60
C VAL A 274 31.38 11.83 17.30
N GLY A 275 31.76 11.98 18.57
CA GLY A 275 32.38 10.92 19.36
C GLY A 275 33.87 10.70 19.08
N VAL A 276 34.55 11.63 18.39
CA VAL A 276 36.00 11.61 18.29
C VAL A 276 36.67 11.61 19.68
N GLY A 277 37.78 10.89 19.82
CA GLY A 277 38.53 10.83 21.07
C GLY A 277 37.85 10.04 22.19
N THR A 278 36.71 9.39 21.91
CA THR A 278 36.01 8.53 22.89
C THR A 278 36.44 7.06 22.83
N VAL A 279 37.28 6.69 21.86
CA VAL A 279 37.81 5.33 21.75
C VAL A 279 39.01 5.20 22.69
N VAL A 280 38.93 4.23 23.59
CA VAL A 280 39.95 3.94 24.60
C VAL A 280 40.59 2.60 24.30
N GLN A 281 41.91 2.54 24.42
CA GLN A 281 42.65 1.27 24.31
C GLN A 281 42.28 0.38 25.50
N ARG A 282 42.04 -0.91 25.23
CA ARG A 282 41.82 -1.89 26.29
C ARG A 282 43.15 -2.21 26.97
N ASP A 283 43.16 -2.14 28.29
CA ASP A 283 44.29 -2.62 29.10
C ASP A 283 44.34 -4.16 29.09
N GLU A 284 45.49 -4.71 29.48
CA GLU A 284 45.71 -6.17 29.57
C GLU A 284 44.76 -6.85 30.57
N ASP A 285 44.19 -6.10 31.51
CA ASP A 285 43.22 -6.57 32.48
C ASP A 285 41.78 -6.12 32.17
N TYR A 286 41.52 -5.56 30.98
CA TYR A 286 40.15 -5.24 30.55
C TYR A 286 39.26 -6.49 30.63
N MET A 287 38.13 -6.35 31.33
CA MET A 287 37.15 -7.41 31.47
C MET A 287 35.72 -6.87 31.46
N ALA A 288 34.83 -7.60 30.81
CA ALA A 288 33.39 -7.36 30.79
C ALA A 288 32.66 -8.69 31.06
N PRO A 289 32.02 -8.89 32.23
CA PRO A 289 31.40 -10.15 32.62
C PRO A 289 29.99 -10.26 32.02
N VAL A 290 29.86 -10.08 30.71
CA VAL A 290 28.59 -10.09 29.99
C VAL A 290 28.69 -11.00 28.78
N CYS A 291 27.59 -11.69 28.49
CA CYS A 291 27.52 -12.58 27.35
C CYS A 291 27.46 -11.79 26.03
N HIS A 292 28.03 -12.34 24.95
CA HIS A 292 28.05 -11.77 23.59
C HIS A 292 28.81 -10.43 23.44
N HIS A 293 29.85 -10.24 24.26
CA HIS A 293 30.75 -9.10 24.15
C HIS A 293 31.77 -9.28 23.01
N TYR A 294 32.03 -8.23 22.21
CA TYR A 294 33.08 -8.25 21.18
C TYR A 294 34.40 -7.62 21.64
N GLY A 295 35.51 -8.28 21.31
CA GLY A 295 36.88 -7.81 21.55
C GLY A 295 37.58 -8.55 22.68
N TYR A 296 38.80 -8.10 23.02
CA TYR A 296 39.60 -8.71 24.09
C TYR A 296 38.87 -8.67 25.43
N ASN A 297 38.76 -9.81 26.11
CA ASN A 297 38.09 -9.93 27.40
C ASN A 297 38.90 -10.88 28.30
N ASN A 298 39.50 -10.36 29.37
CA ASN A 298 40.34 -11.14 30.28
C ASN A 298 39.48 -11.93 31.30
N LEU A 299 38.78 -12.94 30.82
CA LEU A 299 37.93 -13.81 31.63
C LEU A 299 38.73 -15.01 32.18
N PRO A 300 38.39 -15.51 33.38
CA PRO A 300 38.90 -16.78 33.90
C PRO A 300 38.60 -17.96 32.96
N GLU A 301 39.52 -18.91 32.83
CA GLU A 301 39.39 -20.08 31.94
C GLU A 301 38.28 -21.07 32.36
N GLU A 302 37.82 -21.01 33.60
CA GLU A 302 36.92 -21.99 34.21
C GLU A 302 35.41 -21.65 34.09
N LEU A 303 35.05 -20.62 33.31
CA LEU A 303 33.65 -20.20 33.13
C LEU A 303 32.92 -21.04 32.06
N GLU A 304 31.65 -21.36 32.29
CA GLU A 304 30.79 -21.97 31.26
C GLU A 304 30.20 -20.90 30.33
N LYS A 305 29.89 -19.72 30.88
CA LYS A 305 29.47 -18.51 30.17
C LYS A 305 30.24 -17.30 30.68
N ASP A 306 30.52 -16.36 29.79
CA ASP A 306 31.20 -15.09 30.11
C ASP A 306 30.53 -14.32 31.27
N CYS A 307 29.22 -14.46 31.40
CA CYS A 307 28.41 -13.77 32.40
C CYS A 307 28.19 -14.55 33.72
N ASP A 308 28.86 -15.70 33.91
CA ASP A 308 28.79 -16.47 35.17
C ASP A 308 29.35 -15.70 36.38
N LEU A 309 30.30 -14.78 36.15
CA LEU A 309 30.88 -13.92 37.19
C LEU A 309 29.86 -12.98 37.87
N VAL A 310 28.69 -12.81 37.26
CA VAL A 310 27.61 -11.93 37.75
C VAL A 310 26.29 -12.67 37.88
N ASP A 311 26.32 -14.01 37.98
CA ASP A 311 25.14 -14.88 38.04
C ASP A 311 24.17 -14.65 36.85
N GLY A 312 24.74 -14.51 35.64
CA GLY A 312 24.03 -14.23 34.38
C GLY A 312 23.76 -12.75 34.13
N CYS A 313 24.07 -12.25 32.93
CA CYS A 313 23.65 -10.90 32.50
C CYS A 313 22.16 -10.89 32.10
N THR A 314 21.63 -9.72 31.72
CA THR A 314 20.21 -9.55 31.31
C THR A 314 19.78 -10.48 30.17
N LEU A 315 20.68 -10.77 29.22
CA LEU A 315 20.43 -11.72 28.12
C LEU A 315 20.25 -13.18 28.60
N CYS A 316 20.80 -13.53 29.76
CA CYS A 316 20.62 -14.84 30.40
C CYS A 316 19.57 -14.83 31.52
N ASN A 317 19.30 -13.66 32.10
CA ASN A 317 18.37 -13.48 33.20
C ASN A 317 17.57 -12.17 32.99
N PRO A 318 16.41 -12.23 32.31
CA PRO A 318 15.58 -11.06 32.01
C PRO A 318 15.07 -10.30 33.24
N GLU A 319 15.02 -10.93 34.43
CA GLU A 319 14.59 -10.27 35.68
C GLU A 319 15.55 -9.14 36.10
N LYS A 320 16.76 -9.09 35.53
CA LYS A 320 17.74 -8.03 35.77
C LYS A 320 17.53 -6.78 34.92
N ILE A 321 16.61 -6.80 33.95
CA ILE A 321 16.31 -5.64 33.11
C ILE A 321 15.65 -4.56 33.99
N VAL A 322 16.17 -3.34 33.92
CA VAL A 322 15.61 -2.19 34.64
C VAL A 322 14.59 -1.51 33.72
N PHE A 323 13.31 -1.77 33.96
CA PHE A 323 12.23 -1.10 33.25
C PHE A 323 12.02 0.31 33.82
N ILE A 324 12.00 1.29 32.92
CA ILE A 324 11.65 2.68 33.22
C ILE A 324 10.35 2.95 32.48
N ASP A 325 9.29 3.31 33.23
CA ASP A 325 7.98 3.60 32.65
C ASP A 325 8.01 4.92 31.88
N GLU A 326 8.15 6.04 32.59
CA GLU A 326 8.21 7.37 31.98
C GLU A 326 9.25 8.24 32.71
N LEU A 327 9.83 9.18 31.97
CA LEU A 327 10.75 10.20 32.51
C LEU A 327 10.15 11.62 32.45
N ASP A 328 9.12 11.85 31.64
CA ASP A 328 8.41 13.12 31.49
C ASP A 328 6.92 12.95 31.78
N GLU A 329 6.40 13.69 32.76
CA GLU A 329 4.99 13.62 33.18
C GLU A 329 4.03 14.31 32.20
N THR A 330 4.55 15.10 31.26
CA THR A 330 3.75 15.92 30.32
C THR A 330 3.82 15.46 28.87
N ASP A 331 4.98 14.98 28.41
CA ASP A 331 5.16 14.42 27.06
C ASP A 331 5.21 12.89 27.11
N ASN A 332 4.05 12.27 27.35
CA ASN A 332 3.91 10.82 27.40
C ASN A 332 2.62 10.35 26.71
N VAL A 333 2.48 9.03 26.57
CA VAL A 333 1.32 8.42 25.90
C VAL A 333 0.02 8.63 26.68
N ASN A 334 0.08 8.70 28.01
CA ASN A 334 -1.12 8.83 28.85
C ASN A 334 -1.78 10.20 28.65
N VAL A 335 -1.00 11.27 28.61
CA VAL A 335 -1.51 12.63 28.34
C VAL A 335 -2.17 12.71 26.95
N ARG A 336 -1.52 12.14 25.93
CA ARG A 336 -2.06 12.11 24.55
C ARG A 336 -3.34 11.28 24.42
N LEU A 337 -3.49 10.20 25.19
CA LEU A 337 -4.72 9.41 25.20
C LEU A 337 -5.89 10.18 25.84
N GLU A 338 -5.62 10.93 26.92
CA GLU A 338 -6.62 11.76 27.59
C GLU A 338 -7.22 12.82 26.67
N GLU A 339 -6.42 13.44 25.79
CA GLU A 339 -6.88 14.43 24.80
C GLU A 339 -7.98 13.88 23.87
N THR A 340 -8.06 12.56 23.68
CA THR A 340 -9.03 11.90 22.80
C THR A 340 -10.05 11.04 23.55
N ALA A 341 -10.07 11.08 24.88
CA ALA A 341 -10.86 10.19 25.72
C ALA A 341 -12.37 10.34 25.47
N GLU A 342 -12.89 11.58 25.44
CA GLU A 342 -14.32 11.84 25.24
C GLU A 342 -14.85 11.27 23.91
N MET A 343 -14.09 11.42 22.83
CA MET A 343 -14.43 10.88 21.50
C MET A 343 -14.49 9.36 21.54
N ARG A 344 -13.52 8.71 22.19
CA ARG A 344 -13.45 7.25 22.34
C ARG A 344 -14.60 6.70 23.19
N GLU A 345 -14.89 7.34 24.33
CA GLU A 345 -15.94 6.90 25.25
C GLU A 345 -17.34 6.99 24.62
N LYS A 346 -17.58 8.05 23.84
CA LYS A 346 -18.85 8.28 23.16
C LYS A 346 -18.93 7.63 21.77
N ASN A 347 -17.89 6.93 21.33
CA ASN A 347 -17.77 6.36 19.98
C ASN A 347 -18.05 7.37 18.86
N LEU A 348 -17.70 8.64 19.08
CA LEU A 348 -17.83 9.67 18.06
C LEU A 348 -16.83 9.41 16.92
N ILE A 349 -17.22 9.73 15.70
CA ILE A 349 -16.42 9.50 14.51
C ILE A 349 -15.93 10.82 13.95
N LYS A 350 -14.65 10.85 13.59
CA LYS A 350 -14.00 11.92 12.85
C LYS A 350 -13.01 11.31 11.86
N PRO A 351 -12.84 11.88 10.65
CA PRO A 351 -11.84 11.38 9.71
C PRO A 351 -10.45 11.41 10.33
N GLU A 352 -9.58 10.49 9.93
CA GLU A 352 -8.19 10.46 10.36
C GLU A 352 -7.28 9.90 9.26
N VAL A 353 -6.01 10.30 9.30
CA VAL A 353 -5.00 9.85 8.35
C VAL A 353 -3.76 9.26 9.00
N GLU A 354 -3.41 9.69 10.21
CA GLU A 354 -2.27 9.15 10.97
C GLU A 354 -2.50 9.08 12.49
N TRP A 355 -3.28 9.99 13.06
CA TRP A 355 -3.57 10.04 14.50
C TRP A 355 -5.07 9.99 14.76
N TYR A 356 -5.45 9.43 15.90
CA TYR A 356 -6.85 9.21 16.24
C TYR A 356 -7.67 10.50 16.17
N GLY A 357 -8.64 10.56 15.27
CA GLY A 357 -9.53 11.70 15.07
C GLY A 357 -8.83 13.00 14.63
N ASP A 358 -7.68 12.94 13.95
CA ASP A 358 -6.94 14.13 13.51
C ASP A 358 -7.76 15.08 12.60
N GLY A 359 -8.84 14.61 12.01
CA GLY A 359 -9.79 15.36 11.20
C GLY A 359 -9.31 15.59 9.76
N ILE A 360 -8.13 15.10 9.38
CA ILE A 360 -7.56 15.39 8.07
C ILE A 360 -8.32 14.61 6.99
N VAL A 361 -8.68 15.32 5.92
CA VAL A 361 -9.27 14.75 4.70
C VAL A 361 -8.49 15.25 3.48
N SER A 362 -8.57 14.49 2.39
CA SER A 362 -8.01 14.88 1.10
C SER A 362 -9.13 15.10 0.08
N LEU A 363 -9.06 16.20 -0.65
CA LEU A 363 -9.99 16.60 -1.71
C LEU A 363 -9.25 16.66 -3.04
N ASN A 364 -9.90 16.17 -4.09
CA ASN A 364 -9.37 16.17 -5.45
C ASN A 364 -10.26 17.06 -6.33
N LEU A 365 -9.67 18.04 -6.99
CA LEU A 365 -10.39 19.05 -7.77
C LEU A 365 -9.79 19.15 -9.17
N PHE A 366 -10.63 19.29 -10.19
CA PHE A 366 -10.22 19.78 -11.50
C PHE A 366 -10.75 21.19 -11.69
N LEU A 367 -9.85 22.14 -11.95
CA LEU A 367 -10.22 23.53 -12.16
C LEU A 367 -9.83 23.94 -13.59
N PRO A 368 -10.77 24.48 -14.39
CA PRO A 368 -10.55 24.78 -15.81
C PRO A 368 -9.78 26.11 -16.00
N VAL A 369 -8.63 26.22 -15.33
CA VAL A 369 -7.73 27.37 -15.31
C VAL A 369 -6.28 26.90 -15.21
N GLU A 370 -5.34 27.80 -15.47
CA GLU A 370 -3.91 27.54 -15.34
C GLU A 370 -3.50 27.22 -13.89
N GLU A 371 -2.36 26.53 -13.76
CA GLU A 371 -1.90 25.90 -12.52
C GLU A 371 -1.92 26.84 -11.30
N LYS A 372 -1.39 28.05 -11.47
CA LYS A 372 -1.26 29.00 -10.38
C LYS A 372 -2.61 29.46 -9.86
N THR A 373 -3.56 29.75 -10.74
CA THR A 373 -4.91 30.16 -10.33
C THR A 373 -5.67 28.98 -9.73
N ALA A 374 -5.48 27.77 -10.27
CA ALA A 374 -6.07 26.56 -9.71
C ALA A 374 -5.62 26.31 -8.27
N GLU A 375 -4.33 26.49 -7.97
CA GLU A 375 -3.76 26.32 -6.62
C GLU A 375 -4.49 27.21 -5.58
N PHE A 376 -4.56 28.52 -5.81
CA PHE A 376 -5.21 29.44 -4.88
C PHE A 376 -6.73 29.26 -4.85
N ALA A 377 -7.36 28.96 -5.98
CA ALA A 377 -8.79 28.68 -6.03
C ALA A 377 -9.14 27.41 -5.23
N ALA A 378 -8.33 26.36 -5.31
CA ALA A 378 -8.53 25.13 -4.55
C ALA A 378 -8.47 25.34 -3.03
N ILE A 379 -7.54 26.17 -2.56
CA ILE A 379 -7.45 26.56 -1.14
C ILE A 379 -8.73 27.29 -0.70
N GLU A 380 -9.18 28.28 -1.48
CA GLU A 380 -10.40 29.04 -1.16
C GLU A 380 -11.66 28.18 -1.22
N ILE A 381 -11.70 27.19 -2.12
CA ILE A 381 -12.77 26.18 -2.16
C ILE A 381 -12.77 25.36 -0.87
N GLY A 382 -11.62 24.83 -0.43
CA GLY A 382 -11.50 24.07 0.81
C GLY A 382 -11.97 24.86 2.04
N LYS A 383 -11.57 26.13 2.15
CA LYS A 383 -12.06 27.02 3.22
C LYS A 383 -13.58 27.22 3.16
N LYS A 384 -14.15 27.42 1.97
CA LYS A 384 -15.60 27.57 1.78
C LYS A 384 -16.37 26.27 2.03
N MET A 385 -15.71 25.11 1.96
CA MET A 385 -16.26 23.83 2.39
C MET A 385 -16.20 23.64 3.93
N GLY A 386 -15.61 24.58 4.66
CA GLY A 386 -15.51 24.54 6.12
C GLY A 386 -14.28 23.81 6.65
N LEU A 387 -13.28 23.55 5.80
CA LEU A 387 -12.02 22.94 6.24
C LEU A 387 -11.08 23.99 6.84
N GLU A 388 -10.36 23.59 7.89
CA GLU A 388 -9.23 24.33 8.46
C GLU A 388 -7.89 23.78 7.92
N ASP A 389 -6.78 24.47 8.17
CA ASP A 389 -5.41 24.06 7.78
C ASP A 389 -5.27 23.58 6.31
N VAL A 390 -5.93 24.30 5.40
CA VAL A 390 -6.06 23.90 3.99
C VAL A 390 -4.73 24.09 3.25
N GLU A 391 -4.17 22.99 2.73
CA GLU A 391 -2.90 22.95 2.01
C GLU A 391 -3.02 22.20 0.68
N VAL A 392 -2.49 22.78 -0.40
CA VAL A 392 -2.34 22.07 -1.67
C VAL A 392 -1.17 21.10 -1.55
N ILE A 393 -1.43 19.82 -1.82
CA ILE A 393 -0.44 18.74 -1.68
C ILE A 393 0.00 18.17 -3.03
N ASN A 394 -0.78 18.35 -4.10
CA ASN A 394 -0.41 17.91 -5.44
C ASN A 394 -1.03 18.84 -6.50
N LYS A 395 -0.31 19.01 -7.62
CA LYS A 395 -0.76 19.74 -8.80
C LYS A 395 -0.34 19.00 -10.06
N GLN A 396 -1.29 18.80 -10.97
CA GLN A 396 -1.03 18.20 -12.27
C GLN A 396 -1.68 19.02 -13.37
N VAL A 397 -0.85 19.64 -14.22
CA VAL A 397 -1.32 20.37 -15.40
C VAL A 397 -1.89 19.37 -16.41
N MET A 398 -3.20 19.46 -16.67
CA MET A 398 -3.86 18.63 -17.70
C MET A 398 -3.64 19.24 -19.07
N HIS A 399 -3.81 20.56 -19.17
CA HIS A 399 -3.39 21.37 -20.30
C HIS A 399 -3.13 22.79 -19.80
N PRO A 400 -2.10 23.52 -20.30
CA PRO A 400 -1.75 24.85 -19.79
C PRO A 400 -2.88 25.88 -19.78
N ALA A 401 -3.91 25.68 -20.62
CA ALA A 401 -5.09 26.54 -20.70
C ALA A 401 -6.42 25.87 -20.29
N GLU A 402 -6.58 24.55 -20.50
CA GLU A 402 -7.90 23.91 -20.29
C GLU A 402 -8.13 23.54 -18.82
N GLY A 403 -7.07 23.35 -18.04
CA GLY A 403 -7.22 23.12 -16.62
C GLY A 403 -6.08 22.39 -15.94
N THR A 404 -6.18 22.39 -14.62
CA THR A 404 -5.24 21.80 -13.69
C THR A 404 -6.00 20.95 -12.68
N TYR A 405 -5.51 19.74 -12.45
CA TYR A 405 -5.95 18.90 -11.34
C TYR A 405 -5.14 19.24 -10.09
N VAL A 406 -5.82 19.44 -8.98
CA VAL A 406 -5.23 19.87 -7.71
C VAL A 406 -5.75 18.97 -6.61
N GLU A 407 -4.86 18.52 -5.74
CA GLU A 407 -5.24 17.81 -4.51
C GLU A 407 -4.91 18.70 -3.31
N VAL A 408 -5.83 18.71 -2.36
CA VAL A 408 -5.77 19.56 -1.16
C VAL A 408 -6.03 18.69 0.04
N LYS A 409 -5.26 18.85 1.12
CA LYS A 409 -5.64 18.35 2.44
C LYS A 409 -6.22 19.49 3.29
N GLY A 410 -7.09 19.15 4.23
CA GLY A 410 -7.60 20.08 5.22
C GLY A 410 -8.26 19.34 6.37
N ARG A 411 -8.54 20.05 7.46
CA ARG A 411 -9.08 19.50 8.70
C ARG A 411 -10.58 19.74 8.83
N VAL A 412 -11.33 18.67 9.02
CA VAL A 412 -12.71 18.68 9.50
C VAL A 412 -12.71 18.95 11.00
N THR A 413 -13.50 19.93 11.45
CA THR A 413 -13.48 20.41 12.84
C THR A 413 -14.60 19.84 13.71
N PHE A 414 -15.51 19.05 13.14
CA PHE A 414 -16.65 18.47 13.83
C PHE A 414 -16.58 16.94 13.85
N GLU A 415 -17.35 16.36 14.78
CA GLU A 415 -17.54 14.93 14.96
C GLU A 415 -18.95 14.50 14.48
N ILE A 416 -19.12 13.20 14.24
CA ILE A 416 -20.41 12.57 13.93
C ILE A 416 -20.72 11.54 15.01
N ASP A 417 -21.94 11.59 15.56
CA ASP A 417 -22.49 10.53 16.39
C ASP A 417 -23.12 9.44 15.50
N PRO A 418 -22.62 8.20 15.52
CA PRO A 418 -23.20 7.10 14.74
C PRO A 418 -24.68 6.83 15.06
N GLU A 419 -25.14 7.12 16.29
CA GLU A 419 -26.52 6.87 16.71
C GLU A 419 -27.53 7.84 16.06
N GLU A 420 -27.06 9.01 15.59
CA GLU A 420 -27.89 10.00 14.89
C GLU A 420 -28.02 9.73 13.39
N LEU A 421 -27.31 8.72 12.87
CA LEU A 421 -27.35 8.38 11.44
C LEU A 421 -28.61 7.56 11.10
N GLU A 422 -29.46 8.13 10.24
CA GLU A 422 -30.55 7.37 9.60
C GLU A 422 -29.96 6.46 8.50
N ILE A 423 -29.65 5.21 8.87
CA ILE A 423 -29.13 4.18 7.95
C ILE A 423 -30.31 3.31 7.47
N PRO A 424 -30.67 3.34 6.18
CA PRO A 424 -31.74 2.49 5.64
C PRO A 424 -31.37 1.01 5.73
N GLU A 425 -32.34 0.14 6.01
CA GLU A 425 -32.15 -1.31 5.86
C GLU A 425 -31.95 -1.65 4.38
N GLU A 426 -30.81 -2.25 4.03
CA GLU A 426 -30.62 -2.82 2.70
C GLU A 426 -31.37 -4.16 2.61
N GLU A 427 -32.25 -4.31 1.62
CA GLU A 427 -32.82 -5.62 1.31
C GLU A 427 -31.72 -6.55 0.81
N GLU A 428 -31.38 -7.58 1.60
CA GLU A 428 -30.39 -8.58 1.21
C GLU A 428 -30.80 -9.26 -0.11
N THR A 429 -30.00 -9.11 -1.16
CA THR A 429 -30.21 -9.85 -2.40
C THR A 429 -29.75 -11.29 -2.23
N LEU A 430 -30.51 -12.25 -2.74
CA LEU A 430 -30.07 -13.65 -2.88
C LEU A 430 -28.80 -13.71 -3.76
N SER A 431 -27.96 -14.72 -3.56
CA SER A 431 -26.78 -14.91 -4.40
C SER A 431 -27.16 -15.26 -5.85
N GLU A 432 -26.28 -14.95 -6.81
CA GLU A 432 -26.53 -15.26 -8.23
C GLU A 432 -26.82 -16.75 -8.47
N ASP A 433 -26.14 -17.63 -7.72
CA ASP A 433 -26.29 -19.08 -7.84
C ASP A 433 -27.64 -19.58 -7.29
N GLU A 434 -28.11 -19.02 -6.18
CA GLU A 434 -29.42 -19.33 -5.61
C GLU A 434 -30.55 -18.92 -6.57
N ILE A 435 -30.48 -17.69 -7.08
CA ILE A 435 -31.46 -17.17 -8.04
C ILE A 435 -31.46 -18.04 -9.30
N ARG A 436 -30.27 -18.35 -9.84
CA ARG A 436 -30.13 -19.15 -11.06
C ARG A 436 -30.68 -20.56 -10.89
N LYS A 437 -30.40 -21.18 -9.75
CA LYS A 437 -30.90 -22.51 -9.42
C LYS A 437 -32.43 -22.51 -9.39
N TYR A 438 -33.04 -21.61 -8.61
CA TYR A 438 -34.49 -21.53 -8.47
C TYR A 438 -35.18 -21.20 -9.80
N ALA A 439 -34.67 -20.23 -10.56
CA ALA A 439 -35.24 -19.83 -11.85
C ALA A 439 -35.19 -20.96 -12.88
N THR A 440 -34.10 -21.72 -12.91
CA THR A 440 -33.93 -22.84 -13.85
C THR A 440 -34.77 -24.06 -13.46
N GLU A 441 -34.82 -24.41 -12.18
CA GLU A 441 -35.61 -25.55 -11.66
C GLU A 441 -37.12 -25.33 -11.88
N ASN A 442 -37.59 -24.10 -11.64
CA ASN A 442 -39.01 -23.74 -11.77
C ASN A 442 -39.39 -23.17 -13.15
N LYS A 443 -38.43 -22.99 -14.06
CA LYS A 443 -38.61 -22.43 -15.41
C LYS A 443 -39.42 -21.13 -15.39
N ILE A 444 -38.94 -20.15 -14.62
CA ILE A 444 -39.66 -18.90 -14.42
C ILE A 444 -39.76 -18.13 -15.73
N LYS A 445 -41.00 -17.88 -16.15
CA LYS A 445 -41.32 -17.02 -17.29
C LYS A 445 -41.72 -15.63 -16.83
N VAL A 446 -41.24 -14.64 -17.55
CA VAL A 446 -41.48 -13.23 -17.26
C VAL A 446 -42.01 -12.54 -18.50
N VAL A 447 -43.09 -11.78 -18.37
CA VAL A 447 -43.54 -10.86 -19.41
C VAL A 447 -43.04 -9.47 -19.08
N ALA A 448 -42.42 -8.82 -20.06
CA ALA A 448 -41.87 -7.49 -19.87
C ALA A 448 -42.27 -6.53 -20.99
N ALA A 449 -42.58 -5.29 -20.64
CA ALA A 449 -43.02 -4.28 -21.63
C ALA A 449 -42.75 -2.85 -21.16
N THR A 450 -42.52 -1.94 -22.10
CA THR A 450 -42.68 -0.50 -21.83
C THR A 450 -44.10 -0.11 -22.21
N VAL A 451 -44.86 0.45 -21.27
CA VAL A 451 -46.32 0.45 -21.33
C VAL A 451 -46.93 1.83 -21.56
N GLY A 452 -48.14 1.87 -22.13
CA GLY A 452 -48.84 3.09 -22.49
C GLY A 452 -48.46 3.57 -23.89
N GLU A 453 -48.12 4.86 -24.03
CA GLU A 453 -47.59 5.47 -25.27
C GLU A 453 -46.10 5.79 -25.13
N ASP A 454 -45.40 5.01 -24.31
CA ASP A 454 -44.00 5.23 -23.97
C ASP A 454 -43.07 4.38 -24.84
N GLU A 455 -42.20 5.06 -25.60
CA GLU A 455 -41.22 4.47 -26.53
C GLU A 455 -39.82 4.24 -25.92
N HIS A 456 -39.61 4.59 -24.64
CA HIS A 456 -38.31 4.47 -23.99
C HIS A 456 -38.00 3.02 -23.57
N SER A 457 -37.47 2.22 -24.50
CA SER A 457 -37.18 0.79 -24.31
C SER A 457 -35.92 0.46 -23.49
N VAL A 458 -34.96 1.38 -23.40
CA VAL A 458 -33.60 1.08 -22.89
C VAL A 458 -33.65 0.56 -21.46
N GLY A 459 -34.39 1.23 -20.55
CA GLY A 459 -34.43 0.83 -19.14
C GLY A 459 -34.94 -0.59 -18.92
N MET A 460 -35.97 -1.02 -19.65
CA MET A 460 -36.50 -2.39 -19.54
C MET A 460 -35.51 -3.41 -20.10
N ARG A 461 -34.84 -3.11 -21.23
CA ARG A 461 -33.82 -3.99 -21.80
C ARG A 461 -32.59 -4.12 -20.91
N GLU A 462 -32.19 -3.06 -20.21
CA GLU A 462 -31.08 -3.12 -19.25
C GLU A 462 -31.38 -4.07 -18.06
N ILE A 463 -32.65 -4.24 -17.70
CA ILE A 463 -33.07 -5.20 -16.66
C ILE A 463 -33.19 -6.63 -17.21
N ILE A 464 -33.43 -6.80 -18.51
CA ILE A 464 -33.62 -8.12 -19.14
C ILE A 464 -32.29 -8.66 -19.67
N ASP A 465 -31.63 -7.91 -20.54
CA ASP A 465 -30.51 -8.33 -21.35
C ASP A 465 -29.31 -8.70 -20.48
N ILE A 466 -28.69 -9.85 -20.79
CA ILE A 466 -27.51 -10.36 -20.07
C ILE A 466 -26.32 -9.39 -20.01
N LYS A 467 -26.22 -8.43 -20.96
CA LYS A 467 -25.05 -7.57 -21.17
C LYS A 467 -24.59 -6.82 -19.91
N HIS A 468 -25.53 -6.32 -19.11
CA HIS A 468 -25.24 -5.58 -17.87
C HIS A 468 -25.81 -6.28 -16.63
N GLY A 469 -25.95 -7.61 -16.68
CA GLY A 469 -26.45 -8.42 -15.57
C GLY A 469 -27.98 -8.39 -15.44
N GLY A 470 -28.69 -8.33 -16.57
CA GLY A 470 -30.13 -8.49 -16.62
C GLY A 470 -30.59 -9.91 -16.27
N ILE A 471 -31.89 -10.07 -16.03
CA ILE A 471 -32.49 -11.29 -15.47
C ILE A 471 -32.33 -12.53 -16.36
N GLU A 472 -32.10 -12.36 -17.67
CA GLU A 472 -31.75 -13.47 -18.56
C GLU A 472 -30.49 -14.21 -18.11
N GLY A 473 -29.52 -13.50 -17.52
CA GLY A 473 -28.28 -14.08 -16.99
C GLY A 473 -28.50 -15.07 -15.86
N PHE A 474 -29.64 -15.00 -15.17
CA PHE A 474 -30.03 -15.91 -14.09
C PHE A 474 -30.98 -17.02 -14.56
N GLY A 475 -31.25 -17.16 -15.87
CA GLY A 475 -32.04 -18.27 -16.41
C GLY A 475 -33.56 -18.03 -16.45
N PHE A 476 -34.01 -16.78 -16.29
CA PHE A 476 -35.40 -16.40 -16.53
C PHE A 476 -35.74 -16.44 -18.02
N GLU A 477 -36.88 -17.02 -18.38
CA GLU A 477 -37.41 -16.97 -19.75
C GLU A 477 -38.17 -15.65 -19.94
N CYS A 478 -37.54 -14.70 -20.64
CA CYS A 478 -38.05 -13.33 -20.77
C CYS A 478 -38.79 -13.12 -22.10
N HIS A 479 -40.09 -12.82 -22.01
CA HIS A 479 -40.93 -12.46 -23.14
C HIS A 479 -41.12 -10.94 -23.20
N TYR A 480 -40.26 -10.27 -23.95
CA TYR A 480 -40.33 -8.82 -24.14
C TYR A 480 -41.33 -8.43 -25.24
N LEU A 481 -42.37 -7.69 -24.88
CA LEU A 481 -43.46 -7.31 -25.79
C LEU A 481 -43.19 -6.01 -26.59
N GLY A 482 -42.09 -5.32 -26.31
CA GLY A 482 -41.74 -4.05 -26.94
C GLY A 482 -42.19 -2.82 -26.16
N THR A 483 -42.38 -1.72 -26.88
CA THR A 483 -42.78 -0.40 -26.38
C THR A 483 -44.20 -0.05 -26.76
N SER A 484 -44.74 1.02 -26.14
CA SER A 484 -46.12 1.47 -26.33
C SER A 484 -47.15 0.34 -26.20
N VAL A 485 -46.92 -0.56 -25.23
CA VAL A 485 -47.76 -1.73 -25.01
C VAL A 485 -48.94 -1.34 -24.12
N PRO A 486 -50.20 -1.55 -24.54
CA PRO A 486 -51.35 -1.37 -23.66
C PRO A 486 -51.26 -2.31 -22.45
N ILE A 487 -51.65 -1.85 -21.26
CA ILE A 487 -51.59 -2.66 -20.04
C ILE A 487 -52.36 -3.97 -20.19
N GLU A 488 -53.55 -3.93 -20.80
CA GLU A 488 -54.37 -5.12 -21.06
C GLU A 488 -53.61 -6.18 -21.87
N LYS A 489 -52.84 -5.77 -22.88
CA LYS A 489 -52.02 -6.67 -23.69
C LYS A 489 -50.89 -7.33 -22.88
N ALA A 490 -50.29 -6.60 -21.94
CA ALA A 490 -49.27 -7.18 -21.06
C ALA A 490 -49.87 -8.23 -20.12
N VAL A 491 -51.08 -7.98 -19.59
CA VAL A 491 -51.80 -8.93 -18.73
C VAL A 491 -52.27 -10.16 -19.52
N ASP A 492 -52.85 -9.96 -20.71
CA ASP A 492 -53.31 -11.08 -21.55
C ASP A 492 -52.15 -11.98 -22.00
N ALA A 493 -51.01 -11.38 -22.37
CA ALA A 493 -49.80 -12.14 -22.69
C ALA A 493 -49.27 -12.94 -21.49
N ALA A 494 -49.33 -12.38 -20.28
CA ALA A 494 -48.93 -13.09 -19.07
C ALA A 494 -49.82 -14.31 -18.80
N ILE A 495 -51.13 -14.21 -19.06
CA ILE A 495 -52.06 -15.34 -18.96
C ILE A 495 -51.78 -16.40 -20.03
N GLU A 496 -51.57 -15.98 -21.29
CA GLU A 496 -51.31 -16.89 -22.41
C GLU A 496 -50.00 -17.69 -22.22
N LEU A 497 -48.97 -17.05 -21.68
CA LEU A 497 -47.63 -17.63 -21.53
C LEU A 497 -47.40 -18.35 -20.21
N ASP A 498 -48.38 -18.31 -19.29
CA ASP A 498 -48.25 -18.78 -17.90
C ASP A 498 -47.06 -18.11 -17.18
N ALA A 499 -46.96 -16.78 -17.33
CA ALA A 499 -45.88 -16.00 -16.76
C ALA A 499 -46.05 -15.84 -15.25
N ARG A 500 -44.96 -15.99 -14.50
CA ARG A 500 -44.92 -15.86 -13.04
C ARG A 500 -44.66 -14.44 -12.57
N ALA A 501 -44.16 -13.57 -13.46
CA ALA A 501 -44.00 -12.15 -13.18
C ALA A 501 -44.31 -11.27 -14.41
N ILE A 502 -44.80 -10.05 -14.15
CA ILE A 502 -45.03 -9.00 -15.13
C ILE A 502 -44.17 -7.78 -14.75
N LEU A 503 -43.28 -7.39 -15.64
CA LEU A 503 -42.38 -6.25 -15.47
C LEU A 503 -42.81 -5.15 -16.44
N ILE A 504 -43.26 -4.03 -15.91
CA ILE A 504 -43.62 -2.88 -16.74
C ILE A 504 -42.62 -1.73 -16.56
N SER A 505 -42.27 -1.07 -17.65
CA SER A 505 -41.47 0.16 -17.65
C SER A 505 -42.36 1.35 -17.98
N THR A 506 -42.27 2.39 -17.15
CA THR A 506 -42.94 3.69 -17.33
C THR A 506 -41.94 4.80 -17.09
N ILE A 507 -41.38 5.36 -18.15
CA ILE A 507 -40.37 6.43 -18.12
C ILE A 507 -41.05 7.80 -18.17
N ILE A 508 -42.08 7.95 -18.99
CA ILE A 508 -42.91 9.15 -19.03
C ILE A 508 -43.75 9.22 -17.76
N THR A 509 -43.57 10.29 -17.00
CA THR A 509 -44.28 10.50 -15.72
C THR A 509 -45.22 11.70 -15.72
N HIS A 510 -45.35 12.42 -16.84
CA HIS A 510 -46.24 13.57 -16.96
C HIS A 510 -47.69 13.21 -16.56
N ALA A 511 -48.32 14.09 -15.77
CA ALA A 511 -49.67 13.90 -15.24
C ALA A 511 -49.85 12.55 -14.49
N ASP A 512 -48.82 12.10 -13.79
CA ASP A 512 -48.80 10.86 -13.00
C ASP A 512 -49.15 9.60 -13.77
N ILE A 513 -48.92 9.60 -15.10
CA ILE A 513 -49.33 8.49 -15.97
C ILE A 513 -48.67 7.15 -15.58
N HIS A 514 -47.44 7.19 -15.06
CA HIS A 514 -46.74 6.05 -14.47
C HIS A 514 -47.54 5.39 -13.33
N ARG A 515 -48.03 6.17 -12.35
CA ARG A 515 -48.89 5.67 -11.25
C ARG A 515 -50.21 5.13 -11.78
N ILE A 516 -50.83 5.83 -12.72
CA ILE A 516 -52.10 5.40 -13.33
C ILE A 516 -51.93 4.06 -14.04
N ASN A 517 -50.85 3.87 -14.80
CA ASN A 517 -50.56 2.63 -15.51
C ASN A 517 -50.25 1.47 -14.54
N MET A 518 -49.50 1.73 -13.48
CA MET A 518 -49.25 0.76 -12.40
C MET A 518 -50.56 0.33 -11.72
N GLN A 519 -51.41 1.28 -11.30
CA GLN A 519 -52.70 0.97 -10.70
C GLN A 519 -53.63 0.20 -11.66
N ARG A 520 -53.60 0.54 -12.95
CA ARG A 520 -54.36 -0.19 -13.99
C ARG A 520 -53.88 -1.63 -14.13
N LEU A 521 -52.57 -1.88 -14.09
CA LEU A 521 -52.01 -3.23 -14.13
C LEU A 521 -52.55 -4.06 -12.96
N HIS A 522 -52.45 -3.52 -11.75
CA HIS A 522 -52.98 -4.16 -10.55
C HIS A 522 -54.48 -4.50 -10.67
N ASN A 523 -55.30 -3.52 -11.05
CA ASN A 523 -56.76 -3.70 -11.15
C ASN A 523 -57.15 -4.74 -12.21
N LEU A 524 -56.48 -4.75 -13.36
CA LEU A 524 -56.74 -5.72 -14.42
C LEU A 524 -56.35 -7.15 -14.02
N CYS A 525 -55.26 -7.31 -13.27
CA CYS A 525 -54.88 -8.60 -12.71
C CYS A 525 -55.91 -9.11 -11.68
N ILE A 526 -56.57 -8.21 -10.92
CA ILE A 526 -57.69 -8.56 -10.03
C ILE A 526 -58.90 -8.99 -10.85
N GLU A 527 -59.30 -8.19 -11.85
CA GLU A 527 -60.47 -8.46 -12.70
C GLU A 527 -60.36 -9.80 -13.42
N LYS A 528 -59.17 -10.15 -13.92
CA LYS A 528 -58.90 -11.43 -14.60
C LYS A 528 -58.57 -12.58 -13.64
N GLY A 529 -58.57 -12.35 -12.32
CA GLY A 529 -58.42 -13.39 -11.30
C GLY A 529 -57.01 -13.98 -11.17
N ILE A 530 -55.97 -13.22 -11.53
CA ILE A 530 -54.56 -13.67 -11.49
C ILE A 530 -53.69 -12.90 -10.50
N ARG A 531 -54.18 -11.81 -9.88
CA ARG A 531 -53.35 -10.91 -9.04
C ARG A 531 -52.54 -11.64 -7.96
N ASP A 532 -53.12 -12.65 -7.32
CA ASP A 532 -52.48 -13.39 -6.23
C ASP A 532 -51.52 -14.50 -6.74
N LYS A 533 -51.36 -14.66 -8.06
CA LYS A 533 -50.56 -15.72 -8.69
C LYS A 533 -49.35 -15.20 -9.47
N VAL A 534 -49.27 -13.88 -9.68
CA VAL A 534 -48.22 -13.25 -10.48
C VAL A 534 -47.58 -12.12 -9.70
N VAL A 535 -46.25 -11.99 -9.82
CA VAL A 535 -45.48 -10.89 -9.25
C VAL A 535 -45.53 -9.69 -10.19
N LEU A 536 -45.93 -8.52 -9.70
CA LEU A 536 -46.05 -7.29 -10.47
C LEU A 536 -44.94 -6.31 -10.09
N ILE A 537 -44.14 -5.94 -11.08
CA ILE A 537 -42.98 -5.05 -10.88
C ILE A 537 -43.10 -3.83 -11.80
N GLY A 538 -42.93 -2.64 -11.23
CA GLY A 538 -42.94 -1.37 -11.93
C GLY A 538 -41.55 -0.76 -11.97
N GLY A 539 -41.08 -0.34 -13.15
CA GLY A 539 -39.77 0.26 -13.33
C GLY A 539 -39.84 1.64 -13.98
N GLY A 540 -38.95 2.55 -13.61
CA GLY A 540 -38.81 3.82 -14.31
C GLY A 540 -37.87 4.80 -13.65
N THR A 541 -37.42 5.81 -14.40
CA THR A 541 -36.42 6.79 -13.90
C THR A 541 -36.90 7.65 -12.73
N GLN A 542 -38.22 7.75 -12.54
CA GLN A 542 -38.89 8.49 -11.46
C GLN A 542 -39.77 7.59 -10.59
N VAL A 543 -39.66 6.27 -10.74
CA VAL A 543 -40.36 5.31 -9.90
C VAL A 543 -39.51 5.05 -8.66
N THR A 544 -40.12 5.11 -7.49
CA THR A 544 -39.55 4.57 -6.24
C THR A 544 -40.35 3.34 -5.83
N ASN A 545 -39.81 2.53 -4.92
CA ASN A 545 -40.51 1.34 -4.45
C ASN A 545 -41.86 1.71 -3.81
N GLU A 546 -41.88 2.76 -2.99
CA GLU A 546 -43.08 3.25 -2.31
C GLU A 546 -44.17 3.63 -3.32
N ILE A 547 -43.80 4.31 -4.41
CA ILE A 547 -44.73 4.72 -5.46
C ILE A 547 -45.40 3.51 -6.13
N ALA A 548 -44.64 2.46 -6.41
CA ALA A 548 -45.15 1.26 -7.06
C ALA A 548 -46.04 0.44 -6.12
N VAL A 549 -45.62 0.27 -4.86
CA VAL A 549 -46.37 -0.43 -3.82
C VAL A 549 -47.69 0.29 -3.51
N ASP A 550 -47.67 1.62 -3.40
CA ASP A 550 -48.88 2.46 -3.22
C ASP A 550 -49.88 2.29 -4.38
N ALA A 551 -49.39 2.01 -5.60
CA ALA A 551 -50.20 1.73 -6.78
C ALA A 551 -50.66 0.25 -6.87
N GLY A 552 -50.35 -0.57 -5.87
CA GLY A 552 -50.77 -1.97 -5.76
C GLY A 552 -49.82 -3.00 -6.37
N LEU A 553 -48.63 -2.60 -6.83
CA LEU A 553 -47.62 -3.55 -7.32
C LEU A 553 -46.86 -4.18 -6.15
N ASP A 554 -46.08 -5.23 -6.43
CA ASP A 554 -45.30 -5.92 -5.41
C ASP A 554 -43.95 -5.20 -5.16
N ALA A 555 -43.34 -4.61 -6.20
CA ALA A 555 -42.14 -3.78 -6.07
C ALA A 555 -41.99 -2.71 -7.16
N GLY A 556 -41.19 -1.69 -6.84
CA GLY A 556 -40.79 -0.60 -7.74
C GLY A 556 -39.27 -0.47 -7.87
N PHE A 557 -38.77 -0.32 -9.09
CA PHE A 557 -37.34 -0.17 -9.38
C PHE A 557 -37.03 1.17 -10.07
N GLY A 558 -36.20 1.97 -9.41
CA GLY A 558 -35.79 3.31 -9.83
C GLY A 558 -34.43 3.38 -10.52
N ARG A 559 -33.79 4.54 -10.49
CA ARG A 559 -32.44 4.75 -11.05
C ARG A 559 -31.41 3.83 -10.39
N GLY A 560 -30.54 3.23 -11.22
CA GLY A 560 -29.44 2.39 -10.75
C GLY A 560 -29.84 0.94 -10.43
N SER A 561 -31.12 0.60 -10.55
CA SER A 561 -31.59 -0.77 -10.36
C SER A 561 -30.93 -1.74 -11.35
N LYS A 562 -30.56 -2.92 -10.87
CA LYS A 562 -29.92 -3.98 -11.65
C LYS A 562 -30.80 -5.22 -11.73
N GLY A 563 -30.55 -6.08 -12.73
CA GLY A 563 -31.28 -7.33 -12.89
C GLY A 563 -31.24 -8.23 -11.65
N ILE A 564 -30.13 -8.26 -10.90
CA ILE A 564 -30.01 -9.05 -9.67
C ILE A 564 -31.06 -8.68 -8.60
N GLN A 565 -31.39 -7.40 -8.46
CA GLN A 565 -32.36 -6.92 -7.48
C GLN A 565 -33.78 -7.35 -7.89
N ALA A 566 -34.12 -7.15 -9.17
CA ALA A 566 -35.40 -7.60 -9.72
C ALA A 566 -35.54 -9.13 -9.65
N ALA A 567 -34.50 -9.89 -10.01
CA ALA A 567 -34.50 -11.34 -9.96
C ALA A 567 -34.62 -11.86 -8.52
N SER A 568 -33.85 -11.31 -7.58
CA SER A 568 -33.93 -11.67 -6.16
C SER A 568 -35.33 -11.43 -5.61
N PHE A 569 -35.95 -10.28 -5.94
CA PHE A 569 -37.31 -9.97 -5.51
C PHE A 569 -38.32 -10.97 -6.08
N ILE A 570 -38.25 -11.27 -7.38
CA ILE A 570 -39.14 -12.24 -8.02
C ILE A 570 -39.04 -13.61 -7.34
N VAL A 571 -37.82 -14.12 -7.10
CA VAL A 571 -37.62 -15.43 -6.45
C VAL A 571 -38.23 -15.45 -5.06
N LYS A 572 -37.87 -14.50 -4.19
CA LYS A 572 -38.39 -14.43 -2.82
C LYS A 572 -39.92 -14.36 -2.80
N LYS A 573 -40.51 -13.55 -3.67
CA LYS A 573 -41.96 -13.37 -3.73
C LYS A 573 -42.67 -14.62 -4.24
N LEU A 574 -42.09 -15.35 -5.19
CA LEU A 574 -42.65 -16.62 -5.67
C LEU A 574 -42.59 -17.70 -4.59
N GLU A 575 -41.50 -17.78 -3.82
CA GLU A 575 -41.41 -18.69 -2.67
C GLU A 575 -42.49 -18.38 -1.61
N GLU A 576 -42.76 -17.10 -1.33
CA GLU A 576 -43.85 -16.69 -0.43
C GLU A 576 -45.25 -17.07 -0.95
N ILE A 577 -45.48 -17.03 -2.27
CA ILE A 577 -46.77 -17.39 -2.88
C ILE A 577 -46.97 -18.91 -2.88
N GLU A 578 -45.89 -19.69 -2.92
CA GLU A 578 -45.90 -21.15 -2.98
C GLU A 578 -45.93 -21.84 -1.60
N ALA A 579 -45.52 -21.12 -0.55
CA ALA A 579 -45.57 -21.54 0.86
C ALA A 579 -46.99 -21.46 1.45
#